data_AF-A0A936LA56-F1
#
_entry.id   AF-A0A936LA56-F1
#
_cell.length_a   1.000
_cell.length_b   1.000
_cell.length_c   1.000
_cell.angle_alpha   90.00
_cell.angle_beta   90.00
_cell.angle_gamma   90.00
#
_symmetry.space_group_name_H-M   'P 1'
#
loop_
_entity.id
_entity.type
_entity.pdbx_description
1 polymer ?
#
loop_
_entity_poly.entity_id
_entity_poly.type
_entity_poly.pdbx_seq_one_letter_code
_entity_poly.pdbx_strand_id
1 'polypeptide(L)'
;MAILTISEASRRWRLGRSNLYRAIKSGRLNLSARPDGSRGIDTSELVRVFGEPSERTTANMSGLSGEQVEGQEADDREHLRTLVQDDREQARTFSPGRLLQAQVDQLTAQLEQSQQEKTRLLGMLETEQQARREWKRSYCRHR
;
A
#
# COMPACT_ATOMS: atom_id res chain seq x y z
N MET A 1 -25.91 9.86 0.55
CA MET A 1 -25.00 10.60 1.48
C MET A 1 -23.70 10.87 0.73
N ALA A 2 -23.07 12.03 0.92
CA ALA A 2 -21.87 12.37 0.17
C ALA A 2 -20.63 11.77 0.86
N ILE A 3 -19.81 11.06 0.10
CA ILE A 3 -18.51 10.57 0.58
C ILE A 3 -17.45 11.57 0.14
N LEU A 4 -16.65 12.08 1.09
CA LEU A 4 -15.63 13.12 0.89
C LEU A 4 -14.21 12.58 1.05
N THR A 5 -13.25 13.18 0.33
CA THR A 5 -11.82 12.84 0.55
C THR A 5 -11.38 13.47 1.85
N ILE A 6 -10.30 12.98 2.43
CA ILE A 6 -9.73 13.57 3.65
C ILE A 6 -9.37 15.05 3.42
N SER A 7 -8.91 15.39 2.22
CA SER A 7 -8.61 16.77 1.82
C SER A 7 -9.86 17.64 1.64
N GLU A 8 -10.97 17.08 1.15
CA GLU A 8 -12.26 17.79 1.06
C GLU A 8 -12.89 17.96 2.44
N ALA A 9 -12.89 16.93 3.26
CA ALA A 9 -13.37 16.95 4.64
C ALA A 9 -12.60 17.99 5.47
N SER A 10 -11.26 17.99 5.36
CA SER A 10 -10.40 18.97 6.03
C SER A 10 -10.74 20.41 5.63
N ARG A 11 -11.02 20.65 4.34
CA ARG A 11 -11.41 21.98 3.86
C ARG A 11 -12.81 22.40 4.32
N ARG A 12 -13.79 21.50 4.25
CA ARG A 12 -15.18 21.79 4.65
C ARG A 12 -15.36 21.96 6.15
N TRP A 13 -14.74 21.10 6.96
CA TRP A 13 -14.83 21.14 8.43
C TRP A 13 -13.74 21.97 9.10
N ARG A 14 -12.81 22.55 8.33
CA ARG A 14 -11.65 23.31 8.84
C ARG A 14 -10.81 22.55 9.87
N LEU A 15 -10.84 21.23 9.81
CA LEU A 15 -10.04 20.36 10.65
C LEU A 15 -8.68 20.12 10.00
N GLY A 16 -7.62 20.14 10.82
CA GLY A 16 -6.30 19.69 10.38
C GLY A 16 -6.38 18.22 9.93
N ARG A 17 -5.71 17.88 8.82
CA ARG A 17 -5.69 16.50 8.30
C ARG A 17 -5.23 15.49 9.36
N SER A 18 -4.30 15.88 10.23
CA SER A 18 -3.83 15.07 11.36
C SER A 18 -4.93 14.73 12.36
N ASN A 19 -5.89 15.63 12.58
CA ASN A 19 -7.03 15.41 13.47
C ASN A 19 -7.99 14.37 12.87
N LEU A 20 -8.27 14.47 11.56
CA LEU A 20 -9.04 13.47 10.82
C LEU A 20 -8.35 12.10 10.84
N TYR A 21 -7.05 12.04 10.58
CA TYR A 21 -6.28 10.79 10.65
C TYR A 21 -6.27 10.18 12.05
N ARG A 22 -6.15 10.98 13.11
CA ARG A 22 -6.22 10.51 14.50
C ARG A 22 -7.61 9.93 14.80
N ALA A 23 -8.68 10.58 14.36
CA ALA A 23 -10.04 10.08 14.53
C ALA A 23 -10.28 8.77 13.76
N ILE A 24 -9.68 8.59 12.59
CA ILE A 24 -9.72 7.33 11.84
C ILE A 24 -8.91 6.24 12.57
N LYS A 25 -7.68 6.54 12.99
CA LYS A 25 -6.79 5.57 13.68
C LYS A 25 -7.36 5.13 15.03
N SER A 26 -8.07 6.00 15.74
CA SER A 26 -8.76 5.69 16.99
C SER A 26 -10.11 4.99 16.80
N GLY A 27 -10.55 4.74 15.56
CA GLY A 27 -11.85 4.13 15.27
C GLY A 27 -13.05 5.05 15.54
N ARG A 28 -12.82 6.33 15.82
CA ARG A 28 -13.90 7.32 16.00
C ARG A 28 -14.60 7.64 14.69
N LEU A 29 -13.88 7.60 13.56
CA LEU A 29 -14.38 7.79 12.20
C LEU A 29 -14.22 6.53 11.34
N ASN A 30 -15.27 6.18 10.60
CA ASN A 30 -15.21 5.13 9.60
C ASN A 30 -14.93 5.64 8.18
N LEU A 31 -14.28 4.81 7.37
CA LEU A 31 -14.03 5.05 5.96
C LEU A 31 -15.01 4.23 5.11
N SER A 32 -15.64 4.90 4.14
CA SER A 32 -16.55 4.30 3.16
C SER A 32 -15.91 4.23 1.79
N ALA A 33 -16.29 3.22 1.01
CA ALA A 33 -15.85 3.07 -0.38
C ALA A 33 -16.59 4.05 -1.28
N ARG A 34 -15.86 4.75 -2.15
CA ARG A 34 -16.45 5.59 -3.19
C ARG A 34 -16.77 4.78 -4.45
N PRO A 35 -17.63 5.33 -5.34
CA PRO A 35 -17.87 4.77 -6.67
C PRO A 35 -16.59 4.63 -7.53
N ASP A 36 -15.59 5.48 -7.27
CA ASP A 36 -14.28 5.50 -7.94
C ASP A 36 -13.28 4.48 -7.34
N GLY A 37 -13.71 3.61 -6.42
CA GLY A 37 -12.86 2.63 -5.75
C GLY A 37 -11.92 3.21 -4.69
N SER A 38 -11.81 4.54 -4.58
CA SER A 38 -11.06 5.22 -3.52
C SER A 38 -11.82 5.23 -2.18
N ARG A 39 -11.08 5.33 -1.06
CA ARG A 39 -11.67 5.45 0.28
C ARG A 39 -11.97 6.91 0.62
N GLY A 40 -13.10 7.16 1.27
CA GLY A 40 -13.48 8.49 1.76
C GLY A 40 -14.26 8.44 3.06
N ILE A 41 -14.61 9.60 3.60
CA ILE A 41 -15.35 9.73 4.86
C ILE A 41 -16.77 10.17 4.50
N ASP A 42 -17.78 9.50 5.07
CA ASP A 42 -19.17 9.95 4.92
C ASP A 42 -19.39 11.26 5.67
N THR A 43 -20.15 12.18 5.08
CA THR A 43 -20.58 13.42 5.75
C THR A 43 -21.29 13.19 7.08
N SER A 44 -22.03 12.09 7.24
CA SER A 44 -22.70 11.74 8.51
C SER A 44 -21.72 11.37 9.61
N GLU A 45 -20.65 10.63 9.27
CA GLU A 45 -19.58 10.32 10.21
C GLU A 45 -18.86 11.59 10.66
N LEU A 46 -18.65 12.54 9.75
CA LEU A 46 -18.07 13.84 10.08
C LEU A 46 -18.98 14.65 11.01
N VAL A 47 -20.28 14.70 10.74
CA VAL A 47 -21.24 15.39 11.60
C VAL A 47 -21.36 14.72 12.98
N ARG A 48 -21.37 13.39 13.03
CA ARG A 48 -21.43 12.64 14.30
C ARG A 48 -20.22 12.91 15.20
N VAL A 49 -19.02 12.99 14.62
CA VAL A 49 -17.77 13.09 15.40
C VAL A 49 -17.35 14.53 15.66
N PHE A 50 -17.56 15.43 14.71
CA PHE A 50 -17.07 16.80 14.75
C PHE A 50 -18.17 17.86 14.69
N GLY A 51 -19.44 17.46 14.54
CA GLY A 51 -20.56 18.37 14.39
C GLY A 51 -20.70 18.93 12.97
N GLU A 52 -21.64 19.86 12.82
CA GLU A 52 -21.91 20.53 11.55
C GLU A 52 -20.68 21.31 11.05
N PRO A 53 -20.40 21.29 9.73
CA PRO A 53 -19.31 22.07 9.18
C PRO A 53 -19.57 23.55 9.46
N SER A 54 -18.57 24.26 10.02
CA SER A 54 -18.70 25.69 10.30
C SER A 54 -18.80 26.49 9.00
N GLU A 55 -20.02 26.65 8.50
CA GLU A 55 -20.36 27.70 7.56
C GLU A 55 -20.20 29.03 8.29
N ARG A 56 -19.49 29.99 7.71
CA ARG A 56 -19.27 31.28 8.37
C ARG A 56 -20.61 31.95 8.64
N THR A 57 -21.03 31.95 9.90
CA THR A 57 -21.68 33.12 10.50
C THR A 57 -20.69 33.69 11.49
N THR A 58 -20.26 34.92 11.26
CA THR A 58 -19.43 35.70 12.16
C THR A 58 -20.20 35.98 13.45
N ALA A 59 -20.09 35.11 14.45
CA ALA A 59 -20.43 35.44 15.83
C ALA A 59 -19.81 34.41 16.80
N ASN A 60 -19.01 34.93 17.72
CA ASN A 60 -18.71 34.39 19.05
C ASN A 60 -17.82 33.13 19.13
N MET A 61 -16.52 33.36 19.01
CA MET A 61 -15.52 32.66 19.83
C MET A 61 -15.74 33.05 21.29
N SER A 62 -16.56 32.30 22.01
CA SER A 62 -16.62 32.32 23.47
C SER A 62 -17.06 30.95 23.97
N GLY A 63 -16.14 30.28 24.67
CA GLY A 63 -16.42 29.07 25.42
C GLY A 63 -15.78 27.82 24.82
N LEU A 64 -14.52 27.59 25.18
CA LEU A 64 -13.99 26.29 25.62
C LEU A 64 -12.64 26.56 26.26
N SER A 65 -12.73 26.84 27.57
CA SER A 65 -11.73 26.70 28.63
C SER A 65 -10.37 26.14 28.20
N GLY A 66 -9.40 27.04 28.08
CA GLY A 66 -8.01 26.71 28.33
C GLY A 66 -7.80 26.63 29.83
N GLU A 67 -7.40 25.46 30.30
CA GLU A 67 -6.60 25.31 31.50
C GLU A 67 -5.87 23.97 31.33
N GLN A 68 -4.53 23.99 31.41
CA GLN A 68 -3.61 22.84 31.40
C GLN A 68 -3.16 22.32 30.02
N VAL A 69 -2.21 23.01 29.37
CA VAL A 69 -1.54 22.50 28.15
C VAL A 69 0.00 22.65 28.15
N GLU A 70 0.60 23.53 28.95
CA GLU A 70 2.03 23.84 28.77
C GLU A 70 3.02 22.77 29.25
N GLY A 71 2.59 21.75 30.02
CA GLY A 71 3.45 20.66 30.50
C GLY A 71 3.46 19.38 29.65
N GLN A 72 2.38 19.10 28.90
CA GLN A 72 2.25 17.87 28.11
C GLN A 72 2.74 18.00 26.67
N GLU A 73 2.80 19.22 26.10
CA GLU A 73 3.17 19.39 24.68
C GLU A 73 4.62 19.02 24.33
N ALA A 74 5.54 19.03 25.31
CA ALA A 74 6.93 18.65 25.09
C ALA A 74 7.10 17.12 24.99
N ASP A 75 6.46 16.38 25.90
CA ASP A 75 6.46 14.91 25.92
C ASP A 75 5.63 14.33 24.76
N ASP A 76 4.49 14.95 24.46
CA ASP A 76 3.66 14.58 23.30
C ASP A 76 4.40 14.80 21.97
N ARG A 77 5.25 15.83 21.85
CA ARG A 77 6.06 16.07 20.65
C ARG A 77 7.18 15.05 20.47
N GLU A 78 7.77 14.60 21.57
CA GLU A 78 8.80 13.57 21.55
C GLU A 78 8.17 12.22 21.19
N HIS A 79 7.09 11.82 21.87
CA HIS A 79 6.32 10.62 21.54
C HIS A 79 5.79 10.61 20.09
N LEU A 80 5.34 11.75 19.57
CA LEU A 80 4.90 11.86 18.17
C LEU A 80 6.07 11.71 17.19
N ARG A 81 7.29 12.15 17.56
CA ARG A 81 8.49 11.91 16.75
C ARG A 81 8.87 10.43 16.73
N THR A 82 8.78 9.74 17.86
CA THR A 82 9.07 8.30 17.96
C THR A 82 8.08 7.47 17.14
N LEU A 83 6.77 7.76 17.27
CA LEU A 83 5.73 7.08 16.48
C LEU A 83 5.86 7.32 14.97
N VAL A 84 6.28 8.52 14.54
CA VAL A 84 6.54 8.82 13.12
C VAL A 84 7.78 8.09 12.61
N GLN A 85 8.77 7.84 13.46
CA GLN A 85 9.93 7.00 13.12
C GLN A 85 9.51 5.54 12.99
N ASP A 86 8.72 5.01 13.93
CA ASP A 86 8.21 3.64 13.88
C ASP A 86 7.30 3.39 12.67
N ASP A 87 6.38 4.31 12.36
CA ASP A 87 5.52 4.21 11.16
C ASP A 87 6.37 4.26 9.87
N ARG A 88 7.51 4.98 9.86
CA ARG A 88 8.45 4.98 8.73
C ARG A 88 9.23 3.67 8.60
N GLU A 89 9.60 3.05 9.71
CA GLU A 89 10.25 1.75 9.72
C GLU A 89 9.30 0.62 9.31
N GLN A 90 8.05 0.69 9.76
CA GLN A 90 6.99 -0.23 9.35
C GLN A 90 6.59 -0.04 7.87
N ALA A 91 6.56 1.19 7.36
CA ALA A 91 6.33 1.45 5.93
C ALA A 91 7.49 0.96 5.04
N ARG A 92 8.72 0.87 5.57
CA ARG A 92 9.87 0.28 4.86
C ARG A 92 9.77 -1.25 4.78
N THR A 93 9.23 -1.89 5.80
CA THR A 93 9.07 -3.36 5.84
C THR A 93 7.85 -3.82 5.06
N PHE A 94 6.73 -3.10 5.16
CA PHE A 94 5.47 -3.42 4.49
C PHE A 94 5.21 -2.47 3.31
N SER A 95 6.17 -2.37 2.40
CA SER A 95 5.93 -1.66 1.14
C SER A 95 5.26 -2.64 0.16
N PRO A 96 4.11 -2.29 -0.47
CA PRO A 96 3.52 -3.11 -1.52
C PRO A 96 4.51 -3.38 -2.67
N GLY A 97 5.51 -2.51 -2.84
CA GLY A 97 6.65 -2.75 -3.73
C GLY A 97 7.45 -4.00 -3.41
N ARG A 98 7.64 -4.38 -2.13
CA ARG A 98 8.32 -5.64 -1.78
C ARG A 98 7.54 -6.88 -2.22
N LEU A 99 6.21 -6.86 -2.09
CA LEU A 99 5.38 -7.99 -2.50
C LEU A 99 5.39 -8.15 -4.03
N LEU A 100 5.25 -7.04 -4.75
CA LEU A 100 5.37 -7.04 -6.21
C LEU A 100 6.76 -7.49 -6.65
N GLN A 101 7.82 -7.02 -5.98
CA GLN A 101 9.19 -7.44 -6.27
C GLN A 101 9.37 -8.95 -6.05
N ALA A 102 8.88 -9.48 -4.93
CA ALA A 102 8.94 -10.92 -4.65
C ALA A 102 8.18 -11.74 -5.72
N GLN A 103 7.06 -11.23 -6.23
CA GLN A 103 6.33 -11.86 -7.33
C GLN A 103 7.12 -11.82 -8.65
N VAL A 104 7.78 -10.70 -8.96
CA VAL A 104 8.67 -10.58 -10.12
C VAL A 104 9.83 -11.56 -10.02
N ASP A 105 10.45 -11.67 -8.85
CA ASP A 105 11.57 -12.59 -8.60
C ASP A 105 11.12 -14.05 -8.78
N GLN A 106 9.93 -14.39 -8.26
CA GLN A 106 9.35 -15.73 -8.42
C GLN A 106 9.07 -16.06 -9.90
N LEU A 107 8.48 -15.13 -10.66
CA LEU A 107 8.18 -15.34 -12.08
C LEU A 107 9.46 -15.47 -12.90
N THR A 108 10.50 -14.68 -12.56
CA THR A 108 11.80 -14.75 -13.22
C THR A 108 12.46 -16.11 -12.98
N ALA A 109 12.44 -16.60 -11.73
CA ALA A 109 12.97 -17.92 -11.39
C ALA A 109 12.22 -19.05 -12.13
N GLN A 110 10.88 -18.97 -12.25
CA GLN A 110 10.10 -19.94 -13.01
C GLN A 110 10.44 -19.94 -14.50
N LEU A 111 10.62 -18.75 -15.09
CA LEU A 111 11.01 -18.62 -16.49
C LEU A 111 12.39 -19.23 -16.73
N GLU A 112 13.34 -18.98 -15.84
CA GLU A 112 14.68 -19.54 -15.93
C GLU A 112 14.68 -21.07 -15.82
N GLN A 113 13.90 -21.64 -14.89
CA GLN A 113 13.71 -23.09 -14.79
C GLN A 113 13.15 -23.69 -16.08
N SER A 114 12.11 -23.08 -16.66
CA SER A 114 11.52 -23.53 -17.92
C SER A 114 12.53 -23.49 -19.08
N GLN A 115 13.36 -22.46 -19.14
CA GLN A 115 14.42 -22.33 -20.15
C GLN A 115 15.53 -23.37 -19.96
N GLN A 116 15.92 -23.66 -18.72
CA GLN A 116 16.91 -24.69 -18.39
C GLN A 116 16.40 -26.08 -18.78
N GLU A 117 15.15 -26.40 -18.44
CA GLU A 117 14.51 -27.65 -18.84
C GLU A 117 14.44 -27.81 -20.36
N LYS A 118 14.01 -26.77 -21.07
CA LYS A 118 13.98 -26.76 -22.53
C LYS A 118 15.38 -27.02 -23.11
N THR A 119 16.40 -26.33 -22.60
CA THR A 119 17.79 -26.50 -23.08
C THR A 119 18.28 -27.92 -22.82
N ARG A 120 17.97 -28.49 -21.65
CA ARG A 120 18.31 -29.88 -21.31
C ARG A 120 17.65 -30.88 -22.27
N LEU A 121 16.35 -30.71 -22.54
CA LEU A 121 15.60 -31.60 -23.44
C LEU A 121 16.10 -31.50 -24.88
N LEU A 122 16.41 -30.29 -25.36
CA LEU A 122 16.99 -30.09 -26.68
C LEU A 122 18.37 -30.77 -26.79
N GLY A 123 19.22 -30.65 -25.76
CA GLY A 123 20.49 -31.35 -25.71
C GLY A 123 20.34 -32.87 -25.78
N MET A 124 19.39 -33.46 -25.03
CA MET A 124 19.08 -34.89 -25.12
C MET A 124 18.66 -35.30 -26.53
N LEU A 125 17.77 -34.51 -27.16
CA LEU A 125 17.31 -34.79 -28.52
C LEU A 125 18.46 -34.70 -29.55
N GLU A 126 19.35 -33.71 -29.41
CA GLU A 126 20.52 -33.57 -30.28
C GLU A 126 21.45 -34.77 -30.18
N THR A 127 21.74 -35.25 -28.97
CA THR A 127 22.59 -36.44 -28.78
C THR A 127 21.99 -37.68 -29.44
N GLU A 128 20.68 -37.90 -29.28
CA GLU A 128 19.97 -39.01 -29.94
C GLU A 128 19.99 -38.88 -31.47
N GLN A 129 19.83 -37.67 -32.00
CA GLN A 129 19.92 -37.43 -33.43
C GLN A 129 21.33 -37.67 -33.97
N GLN A 130 22.38 -37.27 -33.23
CA GLN A 130 23.76 -37.51 -33.63
C GLN A 130 24.09 -39.00 -33.67
N ALA A 131 23.70 -39.75 -32.63
CA ALA A 131 23.86 -41.20 -32.58
C ALA A 131 23.18 -41.89 -33.78
N ARG A 132 21.96 -41.46 -34.14
CA ARG A 132 21.25 -41.96 -35.34
C ARG A 132 21.99 -41.64 -36.64
N ARG A 133 22.55 -40.43 -36.78
CA ARG A 133 23.33 -40.03 -37.97
C ARG A 133 24.62 -40.83 -38.08
N GLU A 134 25.31 -41.07 -36.98
CA GLU A 134 26.51 -41.90 -36.92
C GLU A 134 26.22 -43.35 -37.29
N TRP A 135 25.15 -43.92 -36.72
CA TRP A 135 24.72 -45.27 -37.04
C TRP A 135 24.42 -45.43 -38.53
N LYS A 136 23.65 -44.51 -39.13
CA LYS A 136 23.39 -44.49 -40.57
C LYS A 136 24.67 -44.38 -41.41
N ARG A 137 25.62 -43.52 -41.00
CA ARG A 137 26.92 -43.37 -41.69
C ARG A 137 27.82 -44.59 -41.57
N SER A 138 27.74 -45.33 -40.47
CA SER A 138 28.46 -46.60 -40.31
C SER A 138 27.82 -47.68 -41.18
N TYR A 139 26.49 -47.79 -41.17
CA TYR A 139 25.75 -48.78 -41.96
C TYR A 139 25.99 -48.62 -43.47
N CYS A 140 25.93 -47.39 -44.01
CA CYS A 140 26.19 -47.16 -45.44
C CYS A 140 27.66 -47.40 -45.87
N ARG A 141 28.61 -47.45 -44.92
CA ARG A 141 30.03 -47.73 -45.23
C ARG A 141 30.37 -49.22 -45.26
N HIS A 142 29.54 -50.07 -44.66
CA HIS A 142 29.75 -51.52 -44.58
C HIS A 142 28.92 -52.30 -45.61
N ARG A 143 28.25 -51.61 -46.53
CA ARG A 143 27.42 -52.18 -47.58
C ARG A 143 27.93 -51.73 -48.94
#